data_AF-A0A517TVQ6-F1
#
_entry.id   AF-A0A517TVQ6-F1
#
_cell.length_a   1.000
_cell.length_b   1.000
_cell.length_c   1.000
_cell.angle_alpha   90.00
_cell.angle_beta   90.00
_cell.angle_gamma   90.00
#
_symmetry.space_group_name_H-M   'P 1'
#
loop_
_entity.id
_entity.type
_entity.pdbx_description
1 polymer ?
#
loop_
_entity_poly.entity_id
_entity_poly.type
_entity_poly.pdbx_seq_one_letter_code
_entity_poly.pdbx_strand_id
1 'polypeptide(L)'
;MAKYVRYALATICFAASVGCLALRWRSCERWEILNGPIYVTQSRMLNLQSFSGTGLILLVSENMGVSPSWIYTPMGRPETRHDNVSQRMKSHGSFGSLGPAVYFPLWYPALISALAGVGVLRFRLRFSIRSALCTTTIVAVLIGMAVIL
;
A
#
# COMPACT_ATOMS: atom_id res chain seq x y z
N MET A 1 -2.07 -18.23 27.03
CA MET A 1 -2.05 -18.29 25.55
C MET A 1 -1.96 -16.93 24.85
N ALA A 2 -2.61 -15.87 25.34
CA ALA A 2 -2.60 -14.54 24.69
C ALA A 2 -1.20 -13.87 24.51
N LYS A 3 -0.13 -14.33 25.17
CA LYS A 3 1.23 -13.81 24.96
C LYS A 3 1.76 -14.19 23.58
N TYR A 4 1.64 -15.46 23.19
CA TYR A 4 2.16 -15.98 21.92
C TYR A 4 1.47 -15.34 20.71
N VAL A 5 0.15 -15.16 20.79
CA VAL A 5 -0.63 -14.49 19.74
C VAL A 5 -0.15 -13.06 19.49
N ARG A 6 0.28 -12.32 20.53
CA ARG A 6 0.77 -10.94 20.40
C ARG A 6 2.15 -10.87 19.76
N TYR A 7 3.06 -11.76 20.15
CA TYR A 7 4.37 -11.83 19.51
C TYR A 7 4.24 -12.25 18.04
N ALA A 8 3.32 -13.17 17.73
CA ALA A 8 3.00 -13.52 16.36
C ALA A 8 2.44 -12.31 15.57
N LEU A 9 1.48 -11.56 16.12
CA LEU A 9 0.96 -10.36 15.43
C LEU A 9 2.03 -9.28 15.24
N ALA A 10 2.84 -9.01 16.27
CA ALA A 10 3.89 -7.99 16.20
C ALA A 10 4.97 -8.36 15.17
N THR A 11 5.35 -9.64 15.10
CA THR A 11 6.30 -10.13 14.09
C THR A 11 5.72 -10.06 12.68
N ILE A 12 4.44 -10.41 12.48
CA ILE A 12 3.77 -10.25 11.18
C ILE A 12 3.70 -8.77 10.77
N CYS A 13 3.30 -7.88 11.68
CA CYS A 13 3.25 -6.44 11.41
C CYS A 13 4.63 -5.85 11.08
N PHE A 14 5.68 -6.30 11.78
CA PHE A 14 7.05 -5.90 11.50
C PHE A 14 7.52 -6.42 10.14
N ALA A 15 7.28 -7.70 9.85
CA ALA A 15 7.60 -8.31 8.56
C ALA A 15 6.85 -7.61 7.41
N ALA A 16 5.58 -7.26 7.60
CA ALA A 16 4.79 -6.51 6.63
C ALA A 16 5.37 -5.11 6.39
N SER A 17 5.81 -4.41 7.44
CA SER A 17 6.46 -3.10 7.32
C SER A 17 7.77 -3.17 6.54
N VAL A 18 8.62 -4.14 6.87
CA VAL A 18 9.88 -4.40 6.14
C VAL A 18 9.59 -4.79 4.69
N GLY A 19 8.57 -5.61 4.46
CA GLY A 19 8.10 -5.99 3.12
C GLY A 19 7.65 -4.79 2.29
N CYS A 20 6.85 -3.88 2.85
CA CYS A 20 6.43 -2.65 2.18
C CYS A 20 7.60 -1.70 1.89
N LEU A 21 8.60 -1.61 2.78
CA LEU A 21 9.82 -0.83 2.54
C LEU A 21 10.69 -1.46 1.45
N ALA A 22 10.82 -2.79 1.44
CA ALA A 22 11.53 -3.51 0.39
C ALA A 22 10.84 -3.35 -0.97
N LEU A 23 9.50 -3.42 -1.00
CA LEU A 23 8.71 -3.13 -2.18
C LEU A 23 8.87 -1.68 -2.64
N ARG A 24 8.94 -0.71 -1.71
CA ARG A 24 9.21 0.69 -2.05
C ARG A 24 10.59 0.86 -2.68
N TRP A 25 11.63 0.28 -2.08
CA TRP A 25 12.99 0.31 -2.62
C TRP A 25 13.02 -0.29 -4.03
N ARG A 26 12.46 -1.49 -4.18
CA ARG A 26 12.37 -2.20 -5.46
C ARG A 26 11.58 -1.40 -6.50
N SER A 27 10.50 -0.76 -6.07
CA SER A 27 9.64 0.10 -6.90
C SER A 27 10.35 1.38 -7.39
N CYS A 28 11.40 1.83 -6.71
CA CYS A 28 12.23 2.94 -7.17
C CYS A 28 13.20 2.53 -8.29
N GLU A 29 13.56 1.26 -8.39
CA GLU A 29 14.46 0.75 -9.45
C GLU A 29 13.69 0.11 -10.62
N ARG A 30 12.52 -0.46 -10.33
CA ARG A 30 11.77 -1.31 -11.25
C ARG A 30 10.30 -0.96 -11.22
N TRP A 31 9.67 -1.04 -12.38
CA TRP A 31 8.22 -1.05 -12.49
C TRP A 31 7.74 -2.49 -12.58
N GLU A 32 6.76 -2.82 -11.72
CA GLU A 32 6.15 -4.13 -11.71
C GLU A 32 4.66 -4.01 -11.95
N ILE A 33 4.14 -4.86 -12.84
CA ILE A 33 2.72 -4.97 -13.14
C ILE A 33 2.32 -6.42 -12.90
N LEU A 34 1.38 -6.61 -11.99
CA LEU A 34 0.75 -7.90 -11.75
C LEU A 34 -0.71 -7.83 -12.21
N ASN A 35 -1.02 -8.60 -13.26
CA ASN A 35 -2.37 -8.83 -13.73
C ASN A 35 -2.86 -10.16 -13.15
N GLY A 36 -3.90 -10.13 -12.35
CA GLY A 36 -4.50 -11.32 -11.75
C GLY A 36 -6.02 -11.38 -11.98
N PRO A 37 -6.60 -12.58 -12.07
CA PRO A 37 -8.06 -12.73 -12.10
C PRO A 37 -8.66 -12.36 -10.74
N ILE A 38 -9.86 -11.79 -10.74
CA ILE A 38 -10.63 -11.56 -9.53
C ILE A 38 -11.68 -12.65 -9.41
N TYR A 39 -11.51 -13.57 -8.47
CA TYR A 39 -12.44 -14.68 -8.26
C TYR A 39 -13.86 -14.25 -7.82
N VAL A 40 -14.02 -13.01 -7.36
CA VAL A 40 -15.30 -12.44 -6.91
C VAL A 40 -16.13 -11.89 -8.07
N THR A 41 -15.49 -11.40 -9.13
CA THR A 41 -16.16 -10.82 -10.31
C THR A 41 -15.49 -11.38 -11.55
N GLN A 42 -16.10 -12.41 -12.13
CA GLN A 42 -15.59 -13.10 -13.32
C GLN A 42 -15.34 -12.16 -14.52
N SER A 43 -15.88 -10.93 -14.52
CA SER A 43 -15.73 -9.97 -15.63
C SER A 43 -14.61 -8.95 -15.46
N ARG A 44 -13.85 -9.00 -14.36
CA ARG A 44 -12.82 -7.99 -14.05
C ARG A 44 -11.49 -8.63 -13.68
N MET A 45 -10.42 -7.96 -14.06
CA MET A 45 -9.04 -8.28 -13.72
C MET A 45 -8.46 -7.24 -12.79
N LEU A 46 -7.70 -7.72 -11.81
CA LEU A 46 -6.91 -6.90 -10.91
C LEU A 46 -5.59 -6.59 -11.57
N ASN A 47 -5.33 -5.31 -11.79
CA ASN A 47 -4.05 -4.81 -12.22
C ASN A 47 -3.40 -4.08 -11.04
N LEU A 48 -2.37 -4.69 -10.46
CA LEU A 48 -1.54 -4.08 -9.42
C LEU A 48 -0.27 -3.56 -10.05
N GLN A 49 0.06 -2.31 -9.80
CA GLN A 49 1.30 -1.70 -10.27
C GLN A 49 2.08 -1.13 -9.10
N SER A 50 3.40 -1.22 -9.17
CA SER A 50 4.30 -0.52 -8.25
C SER A 50 5.35 0.26 -9.02
N PHE A 51 5.37 1.59 -8.89
CA PHE A 51 6.36 2.45 -9.52
C PHE A 51 6.72 3.64 -8.64
N SER A 52 8.00 4.02 -8.62
CA SER A 52 8.53 5.20 -7.92
C SER A 52 8.11 5.29 -6.44
N GLY A 53 7.97 4.14 -5.76
CA GLY A 53 7.52 4.07 -4.37
C GLY A 53 6.01 4.27 -4.17
N THR A 54 5.23 4.19 -5.25
CA THR A 54 3.77 4.30 -5.28
C THR A 54 3.17 2.97 -5.72
N GLY A 55 2.14 2.52 -5.01
CA GLY A 55 1.28 1.42 -5.41
C GLY A 55 0.04 1.95 -6.12
N LEU A 56 -0.36 1.30 -7.20
CA LEU A 56 -1.58 1.58 -7.93
C LEU A 56 -2.37 0.30 -8.10
N ILE A 57 -3.66 0.35 -7.78
CA ILE A 57 -4.60 -0.75 -7.91
C ILE A 57 -5.64 -0.32 -8.93
N LEU A 58 -5.77 -1.07 -10.01
CA LEU A 58 -6.71 -0.79 -11.09
C LEU A 58 -7.58 -2.02 -11.34
N LEU A 59 -8.88 -1.79 -11.51
CA LEU A 59 -9.82 -2.79 -11.99
C LEU A 59 -9.99 -2.63 -13.50
N VAL A 60 -9.50 -3.60 -14.27
CA VAL A 60 -9.58 -3.62 -15.74
C VAL A 60 -10.68 -4.59 -16.15
N SER A 61 -11.44 -4.27 -17.20
CA SER A 61 -12.41 -5.21 -17.78
C SER A 61 -11.68 -6.32 -18.52
N GLU A 62 -12.12 -7.57 -18.35
CA GLU A 62 -11.51 -8.76 -18.98
C GLU A 62 -11.53 -8.68 -20.52
N ASN A 63 -12.48 -7.93 -21.10
CA ASN A 63 -12.61 -7.72 -22.54
C ASN A 63 -11.41 -7.00 -23.20
N MET A 64 -10.44 -6.51 -22.42
CA MET A 64 -9.21 -5.94 -22.98
C MET A 64 -8.18 -6.98 -23.44
N GLY A 65 -8.48 -8.29 -23.33
CA GLY A 65 -7.58 -9.35 -23.81
C GLY A 65 -6.28 -9.46 -23.01
N VAL A 66 -6.25 -8.93 -21.79
CA VAL A 66 -5.07 -8.95 -20.91
C VAL A 66 -5.02 -10.32 -20.25
N SER A 67 -4.03 -11.16 -20.56
CA SER A 67 -3.86 -12.42 -19.84
C SER A 67 -3.24 -12.18 -18.45
N PRO A 68 -3.57 -13.01 -17.45
CA PRO A 68 -2.90 -12.95 -16.15
C PRO A 68 -1.40 -13.12 -16.36
N SER A 69 -0.65 -12.11 -15.95
CA SER A 69 0.76 -11.95 -16.29
C SER A 69 1.45 -11.13 -15.22
N TRP A 70 2.70 -11.48 -14.97
CA TRP A 70 3.58 -10.68 -14.15
C TRP A 70 4.67 -10.10 -15.04
N ILE A 71 4.63 -8.79 -15.24
CA ILE A 71 5.51 -8.05 -16.14
C ILE A 71 6.44 -7.18 -15.30
N TYR A 72 7.72 -7.22 -15.63
CA TYR A 72 8.76 -6.40 -15.03
C TYR A 72 9.44 -5.55 -16.10
N THR A 73 9.52 -4.24 -15.85
CA THR A 73 10.18 -3.31 -16.77
C THR A 73 11.14 -2.43 -15.97
N PRO A 74 12.43 -2.36 -16.34
CA PRO A 74 13.38 -1.46 -15.68
C PRO A 74 12.99 0.01 -15.91
N MET A 75 13.13 0.86 -14.88
CA MET A 75 12.92 2.30 -15.03
C MET A 75 13.95 2.88 -16.01
N GLY A 76 13.47 3.51 -17.08
CA GLY A 76 14.33 4.04 -18.16
C GLY A 76 13.69 3.98 -19.55
N ARG A 77 12.58 3.25 -19.72
CA ARG A 77 11.75 3.36 -20.92
C ARG A 77 10.68 4.44 -20.75
N PRO A 78 10.53 5.37 -21.72
CA PRO A 78 9.48 6.38 -21.68
C PRO A 78 8.15 5.71 -22.00
N GLU A 79 7.46 5.24 -20.98
CA GLU A 79 6.07 4.84 -21.11
C GLU A 79 5.15 5.99 -20.69
N THR A 80 4.44 6.53 -21.67
CA THR A 80 3.47 7.64 -21.59
C THR A 80 2.43 7.52 -20.47
N ARG A 81 2.15 6.31 -19.98
CA ARG A 81 1.19 6.09 -18.88
C ARG A 81 1.76 6.51 -17.51
N HIS A 82 3.08 6.43 -17.31
CA HIS A 82 3.75 6.86 -16.07
C HIS A 82 3.73 8.37 -15.91
N ASP A 83 3.92 9.07 -17.02
CA ASP A 83 3.95 10.53 -17.03
C ASP A 83 2.60 11.08 -16.56
N ASN A 84 1.50 10.46 -17.01
CA ASN A 84 0.16 10.89 -16.61
C ASN A 84 -0.11 10.69 -15.12
N VAL A 85 0.30 9.56 -14.53
CA VAL A 85 0.06 9.32 -13.09
C VAL A 85 1.00 10.18 -12.25
N SER A 86 2.28 10.25 -12.59
CA SER A 86 3.25 11.08 -11.86
C SER A 86 2.93 12.58 -11.96
N GLN A 87 2.47 13.06 -13.11
CA GLN A 87 2.00 14.45 -13.28
C GLN A 87 0.73 14.73 -12.46
N ARG A 88 -0.19 13.76 -12.37
CA ARG A 88 -1.36 13.88 -11.49
C ARG A 88 -0.98 13.84 -10.02
N MET A 89 -0.03 13.02 -9.61
CA MET A 89 0.49 13.02 -8.24
C MET A 89 1.15 14.36 -7.87
N LYS A 90 1.85 14.99 -8.82
CA LYS A 90 2.42 16.34 -8.63
C LYS A 90 1.36 17.43 -8.47
N SER A 91 0.16 17.24 -9.02
CA SER A 91 -0.91 18.27 -9.01
C SER A 91 -2.00 18.02 -7.96
N HIS A 92 -2.27 16.78 -7.60
CA HIS A 92 -3.37 16.37 -6.72
C HIS A 92 -2.91 15.64 -5.46
N GLY A 93 -1.60 15.58 -5.21
CA GLY A 93 -1.03 14.91 -4.03
C GLY A 93 -0.74 13.43 -4.21
N SER A 94 -0.11 12.82 -3.21
CA SER A 94 0.39 11.43 -3.31
C SER A 94 -0.67 10.35 -3.16
N PHE A 95 -1.88 10.71 -2.74
CA PHE A 95 -3.03 9.81 -2.63
C PHE A 95 -4.15 10.25 -3.57
N GLY A 96 -4.91 9.29 -4.07
CA GLY A 96 -6.11 9.64 -4.82
C GLY A 96 -6.70 8.50 -5.62
N SER A 97 -7.76 8.85 -6.34
CA SER A 97 -8.44 7.96 -7.28
C SER A 97 -8.31 8.52 -8.70
N LEU A 98 -7.98 7.63 -9.61
CA LEU A 98 -7.80 7.84 -11.04
C LEU A 98 -8.84 7.01 -11.79
N GLY A 99 -10.10 7.45 -11.72
CA GLY A 99 -11.24 6.71 -12.29
C GLY A 99 -11.42 5.35 -11.59
N PRO A 100 -11.21 4.21 -12.28
CA PRO A 100 -11.25 2.88 -11.67
C PRO A 100 -9.94 2.48 -10.96
N ALA A 101 -8.92 3.35 -10.94
CA ALA A 101 -7.66 3.11 -10.24
C ALA A 101 -7.59 3.87 -8.92
N VAL A 102 -6.95 3.29 -7.91
CA VAL A 102 -6.60 3.95 -6.64
C VAL A 102 -5.09 3.91 -6.51
N TYR A 103 -4.46 5.04 -6.18
CA TYR A 103 -3.03 5.13 -5.95
C TYR A 103 -2.72 5.58 -4.52
N PHE A 104 -1.65 5.02 -3.96
CA PHE A 104 -1.16 5.35 -2.63
C PHE A 104 0.35 5.15 -2.54
N PRO A 105 1.07 5.95 -1.73
CA PRO A 105 2.46 5.71 -1.46
C PRO A 105 2.66 4.43 -0.65
N LEU A 106 3.63 3.60 -1.06
CA LEU A 106 3.97 2.33 -0.39
C LEU A 106 4.52 2.52 1.04
N TRP A 107 5.00 3.73 1.38
CA TRP A 107 5.45 4.03 2.75
C TRP A 107 4.30 4.07 3.74
N TYR A 108 3.08 4.39 3.30
CA TYR A 108 1.92 4.50 4.18
C TYR A 108 1.46 3.17 4.77
N PRO A 109 1.24 2.08 4.00
CA PRO A 109 0.95 0.77 4.58
C PRO A 109 2.14 0.25 5.42
N ALA A 110 3.38 0.61 5.09
CA ALA A 110 4.54 0.27 5.92
C ALA A 110 4.46 0.92 7.31
N LEU A 111 4.05 2.20 7.35
CA LEU A 111 3.93 2.98 8.57
C LEU A 111 2.74 2.50 9.41
N ILE A 112 1.59 2.23 8.79
CA ILE A 112 0.43 1.62 9.47
C ILE A 112 0.81 0.28 10.08
N SER A 113 1.51 -0.58 9.34
CA SER A 113 1.92 -1.91 9.83
C SER A 113 2.89 -1.80 10.99
N ALA A 114 3.89 -0.90 10.91
CA ALA A 114 4.81 -0.65 12.02
C ALA A 114 4.08 -0.17 13.28
N LEU A 115 3.17 0.79 13.12
CA LEU A 115 2.38 1.35 14.23
C LEU A 115 1.44 0.33 14.85
N ALA A 116 0.79 -0.49 14.03
CA ALA A 116 -0.04 -1.59 14.51
C ALA A 116 0.79 -2.58 15.33
N GLY A 117 2.00 -2.94 14.86
CA GLY A 117 2.94 -3.78 15.60
C GLY A 117 3.33 -3.18 16.96
N VAL A 118 3.64 -1.89 16.99
CA VAL A 118 3.94 -1.16 18.24
C VAL A 118 2.73 -1.12 19.17
N GLY A 119 1.53 -0.90 18.65
CA GLY A 119 0.28 -0.92 19.40
C GLY A 119 0.06 -2.27 20.08
N VAL A 120 0.21 -3.37 19.33
CA VAL A 120 0.08 -4.75 19.85
C VAL A 120 1.10 -5.03 20.98
N LEU A 121 2.33 -4.55 20.83
CA LEU A 121 3.38 -4.68 21.84
C LEU A 121 3.09 -3.85 23.11
N ARG A 122 2.60 -2.61 22.94
CA ARG A 122 2.33 -1.67 24.05
C ARG A 122 1.06 -1.99 24.84
N PHE A 123 0.16 -2.82 24.31
CA PHE A 123 -1.06 -3.30 24.98
C PHE A 123 -0.84 -4.09 26.29
N ARG A 124 0.41 -4.25 26.78
CA ARG A 124 0.74 -5.02 27.98
C ARG A 124 1.19 -4.20 29.20
N LEU A 125 1.45 -2.90 29.09
CA LEU A 125 2.15 -2.14 30.15
C LEU A 125 1.26 -1.25 31.01
N ARG A 126 0.04 -1.71 31.33
CA ARG A 126 -1.10 -1.02 31.98
C ARG A 126 -2.04 -0.43 30.94
N PHE A 127 -3.33 -0.79 31.04
CA PHE A 127 -4.44 -0.12 30.36
C PHE A 127 -4.50 1.33 30.86
N SER A 128 -3.59 2.17 30.37
CA SER A 128 -3.67 3.60 30.54
C SER A 128 -4.40 4.13 29.31
N ILE A 129 -5.43 4.94 29.54
CA ILE A 129 -6.14 5.75 28.55
C ILE A 129 -5.17 6.42 27.56
N ARG A 130 -3.93 6.69 28.00
CA ARG A 130 -2.82 7.21 27.18
C ARG A 130 -2.40 6.30 26.00
N SER A 131 -2.41 4.97 26.13
CA SER A 131 -2.04 4.09 25.01
C SER A 131 -3.13 4.04 23.94
N ALA A 132 -4.40 4.03 24.36
CA ALA A 132 -5.53 4.10 23.45
C ALA A 132 -5.56 5.47 22.74
N LEU A 133 -5.33 6.55 23.50
CA LEU A 133 -5.15 7.90 22.95
C LEU A 133 -3.98 7.96 21.96
N CYS A 134 -2.83 7.33 22.23
CA CYS A 134 -1.73 7.30 21.26
C CYS A 134 -2.13 6.59 19.96
N THR A 135 -2.80 5.44 20.03
CA THR A 135 -3.26 4.76 18.81
C THR A 135 -4.31 5.57 18.06
N THR A 136 -5.26 6.21 18.74
CA THR A 136 -6.29 7.02 18.09
C THR A 136 -5.75 8.34 17.58
N THR A 137 -4.80 8.98 18.26
CA THR A 137 -4.13 10.18 17.74
C THR A 137 -3.28 9.86 16.53
N ILE A 138 -2.59 8.72 16.53
CA ILE A 138 -1.81 8.27 15.38
C ILE A 138 -2.74 7.97 14.19
N VAL A 139 -3.86 7.28 14.41
CA VAL A 139 -4.88 7.05 13.36
C VAL A 139 -5.49 8.37 12.89
N ALA A 140 -5.81 9.30 13.80
CA ALA A 140 -6.35 10.62 13.46
C ALA A 140 -5.35 11.49 12.70
N VAL A 141 -4.06 11.43 13.04
CA VAL A 141 -2.97 12.10 12.30
C VAL A 141 -2.80 11.44 10.94
N LEU A 142 -2.90 10.12 10.81
CA LEU A 142 -2.84 9.43 9.53
C LEU A 142 -4.01 9.81 8.62
N ILE A 143 -5.22 9.86 9.17
CA ILE A 143 -6.43 10.31 8.45
C ILE A 143 -6.29 11.79 8.09
N GLY A 144 -5.82 12.63 9.02
CA GLY A 144 -5.59 14.06 8.77
C GLY A 144 -4.55 14.29 7.67
N MET A 145 -3.43 13.56 7.71
CA MET A 145 -2.42 13.62 6.65
C MET A 145 -2.96 13.09 5.33
N ALA A 146 -3.82 12.06 5.32
CA ALA A 146 -4.45 11.55 4.11
C ALA A 146 -5.53 12.49 3.52
N VAL A 147 -6.09 13.40 4.33
CA VAL A 147 -7.09 14.40 3.90
C VAL A 147 -6.43 15.72 3.48
N ILE A 148 -5.28 16.06 4.05
CA ILE A 148 -4.54 17.30 3.75
C ILE A 148 -3.64 17.15 2.51
N LEU A 149 -3.18 15.93 2.21
CA LEU A 149 -2.43 15.61 1.00
C LEU A 149 -3.33 15.34 -0.20
#